data_AF-A0A1V5JMN7-F1
#
_entry.id   AF-A0A1V5JMN7-F1
#
_cell.length_a   1.000
_cell.length_b   1.000
_cell.length_c   1.000
_cell.angle_alpha   90.00
_cell.angle_beta   90.00
_cell.angle_gamma   90.00
#
_symmetry.space_group_name_H-M   'P 1'
#
loop_
_entity.id
_entity.type
_entity.pdbx_description
1 polymer ?
#
loop_
_entity_poly.entity_id
_entity_poly.type
_entity_poly.pdbx_seq_one_letter_code
_entity_poly.pdbx_strand_id
1 'polypeptide(L)'
;MIDRDENIIREIDHFLPAALNASIDEVESAAHSHGALFIPAHIDKPSMSILSQLGFIPDDLFIDAVEVIRSVPNLLFPVIRNSDAHIPEHIGRRYTDYMLENASFDELSKALKGEDGRFIIPLAS
;
A
#
# COMPACT_ATOMS: atom_id res chain seq x y z
N MET A 1 19.25 -11.11 -9.38
CA MET A 1 18.08 -12.02 -9.25
C MET A 1 18.56 -13.44 -9.48
N ILE A 2 18.08 -14.37 -8.67
CA ILE A 2 18.42 -15.79 -8.73
C ILE A 2 17.16 -16.62 -9.00
N ASP A 3 17.30 -17.79 -9.65
CA ASP A 3 16.20 -18.76 -9.77
C ASP A 3 16.14 -19.69 -8.56
N ARG A 4 15.21 -20.66 -8.62
CA ARG A 4 15.01 -21.69 -7.57
C ARG A 4 16.18 -22.66 -7.43
N ASP A 5 17.04 -22.75 -8.43
CA ASP A 5 18.20 -23.65 -8.49
C ASP A 5 19.51 -22.85 -8.22
N GLU A 6 19.39 -21.65 -7.65
CA GLU A 6 20.47 -20.72 -7.30
C GLU A 6 21.26 -20.15 -8.50
N ASN A 7 20.76 -20.26 -9.73
CA ASN A 7 21.42 -19.67 -10.88
C ASN A 7 21.16 -18.16 -10.95
N ILE A 8 22.17 -17.39 -11.32
CA ILE A 8 22.04 -15.95 -11.58
C ILE A 8 21.26 -15.76 -12.89
N ILE A 9 20.05 -15.21 -12.81
CA ILE A 9 19.20 -14.91 -13.98
C ILE A 9 19.52 -13.52 -14.53
N ARG A 10 19.82 -12.58 -13.64
CA ARG A 10 19.97 -11.16 -13.99
C ARG A 10 20.76 -10.42 -12.91
N GLU A 11 21.66 -9.55 -13.34
CA GLU A 11 22.28 -8.55 -12.50
C GLU A 11 21.55 -7.20 -12.66
N ILE A 12 21.46 -6.44 -11.58
CA ILE A 12 20.84 -5.12 -11.56
C ILE A 12 21.95 -4.12 -11.23
N ASP A 13 22.18 -3.16 -12.12
CA ASP A 13 23.24 -2.16 -11.98
C ASP A 13 22.97 -1.17 -10.83
N HIS A 14 21.72 -1.06 -10.39
CA HIS A 14 21.27 -0.18 -9.33
C HIS A 14 21.19 -0.89 -7.98
N PHE A 15 21.72 -0.24 -6.94
CA PHE A 15 21.56 -0.69 -5.55
C PHE A 15 20.18 -0.31 -5.01
N LEU A 16 19.21 -1.22 -5.18
CA LEU A 16 17.81 -1.05 -4.74
C LEU A 16 17.56 -1.02 -3.21
N PRO A 17 18.47 -1.50 -2.32
CA PRO A 17 18.22 -1.40 -0.88
C PRO A 17 18.35 0.01 -0.28
N ALA A 18 18.93 0.97 -1.00
CA ALA A 18 19.04 2.35 -0.51
C ALA A 18 17.68 3.04 -0.53
N ALA A 19 17.46 3.95 0.42
CA ALA A 19 16.31 4.85 0.38
C ALA A 19 16.35 5.68 -0.91
N LEU A 20 15.17 5.92 -1.49
CA LEU A 20 15.03 6.82 -2.62
C LEU A 20 15.42 8.25 -2.18
N ASN A 21 16.19 8.95 -3.01
CA ASN A 21 16.46 10.37 -2.81
C ASN A 21 15.31 11.20 -3.40
N ALA A 22 14.13 11.09 -2.78
CA ALA A 22 12.92 11.83 -3.11
C ALA A 22 12.09 12.06 -1.84
N SER A 23 11.34 13.15 -1.79
CA SER A 23 10.35 13.39 -0.74
C SER A 23 9.08 12.57 -0.96
N ILE A 24 8.22 12.51 0.04
CA ILE A 24 6.98 11.72 -0.03
C ILE A 24 5.97 12.32 -1.02
N ASP A 25 5.92 13.64 -1.11
CA ASP A 25 5.13 14.43 -2.07
C ASP A 25 5.64 14.25 -3.51
N GLU A 26 6.96 14.17 -3.71
CA GLU A 26 7.51 13.83 -5.04
C GLU A 26 7.08 12.43 -5.49
N VAL A 27 7.06 11.46 -4.56
CA VAL A 27 6.63 10.07 -4.87
C VAL A 27 5.13 9.99 -5.12
N GLU A 28 4.32 10.67 -4.31
CA GLU A 28 2.87 10.75 -4.49
C GLU A 28 2.51 11.39 -5.83
N SER A 29 3.05 12.58 -6.11
CA SER A 29 2.81 13.29 -7.37
C SER A 29 3.23 12.44 -8.59
N ALA A 30 4.38 11.77 -8.52
CA ALA A 30 4.83 10.87 -9.57
C ALA A 30 3.86 9.69 -9.76
N ALA A 31 3.39 9.05 -8.68
CA ALA A 31 2.43 7.96 -8.74
C ALA A 31 1.14 8.38 -9.46
N HIS A 32 0.52 9.48 -9.05
CA HIS A 32 -0.72 9.94 -9.69
C HIS A 32 -0.53 10.41 -11.13
N SER A 33 0.63 11.01 -11.46
CA SER A 33 0.96 11.38 -12.85
C SER A 33 0.99 10.16 -13.80
N HIS A 34 1.23 8.96 -13.25
CA HIS A 34 1.20 7.69 -13.96
C HIS A 34 -0.13 6.92 -13.83
N GLY A 35 -1.14 7.52 -13.20
CA GLY A 35 -2.43 6.86 -12.95
C GLY A 35 -2.36 5.75 -11.90
N ALA A 36 -1.32 5.74 -11.06
CA ALA A 36 -1.20 4.80 -9.95
C ALA A 36 -2.00 5.28 -8.73
N LEU A 37 -2.22 4.37 -7.80
CA LEU A 37 -2.74 4.67 -6.46
C LEU A 37 -1.57 4.89 -5.51
N PHE A 38 -1.64 5.93 -4.69
CA PHE A 38 -0.68 6.20 -3.64
C PHE A 38 -1.23 5.75 -2.29
N ILE A 39 -0.63 4.70 -1.73
CA ILE A 39 -1.06 4.04 -0.49
C ILE A 39 0.13 3.89 0.45
N PRO A 40 0.27 4.74 1.47
CA PRO A 40 1.28 4.57 2.50
C PRO A 40 1.16 3.20 3.18
N ALA A 41 2.22 2.40 3.09
CA ALA A 41 2.25 1.05 3.65
C ALA A 41 2.33 1.07 5.18
N HIS A 42 1.59 0.14 5.82
CA HIS A 42 1.67 -0.19 7.26
C HIS A 42 1.98 1.01 8.16
N ILE A 43 1.15 2.05 8.09
CA ILE A 43 1.41 3.38 8.68
C ILE A 43 1.60 3.33 10.20
N ASP A 44 1.10 2.29 10.86
CA ASP A 44 1.14 2.06 12.30
C ASP A 44 2.30 1.14 12.76
N LYS A 45 3.20 0.77 11.84
CA LYS A 45 4.40 0.00 12.19
C LYS A 45 5.31 0.86 13.09
N PRO A 46 5.90 0.30 14.16
CA PRO A 46 6.74 1.08 15.09
C PRO A 46 8.02 1.67 14.48
N SER A 47 8.46 1.15 13.32
CA SER A 47 9.62 1.62 12.59
C SER A 47 9.37 1.56 11.09
N MET A 48 10.02 2.45 10.33
CA MET A 48 9.92 2.55 8.88
C MET A 48 8.48 2.73 8.38
N SER A 49 7.68 3.48 9.13
CA SER A 49 6.33 3.94 8.76
C SER A 49 6.24 5.46 8.82
N ILE A 50 5.27 6.02 8.10
CA ILE A 50 5.04 7.46 8.08
C ILE A 50 4.80 8.02 9.49
N LEU A 51 4.00 7.34 10.33
CA LEU A 51 3.73 7.80 11.70
C LEU A 51 4.98 7.68 12.60
N SER A 52 5.81 6.64 12.42
CA SER A 52 7.05 6.52 13.20
C SER A 52 8.13 7.55 12.82
N GLN A 53 8.11 8.03 11.56
CA GLN A 53 9.10 8.98 11.05
C GLN A 53 8.67 10.43 11.25
N LEU A 54 7.41 10.75 10.96
CA LEU A 54 6.89 12.12 10.97
C LEU A 54 6.02 12.42 12.19
N GLY A 55 5.44 11.39 12.84
CA GLY A 55 4.47 11.55 13.93
C GLY A 55 3.05 11.88 13.47
N PHE A 56 2.85 12.19 12.19
CA PHE A 56 1.57 12.52 11.57
C PHE A 56 1.59 12.17 10.08
N ILE A 57 0.43 12.24 9.42
CA ILE A 57 0.29 12.16 7.96
C ILE A 57 0.16 13.61 7.46
N PRO A 58 0.99 14.09 6.52
CA PRO A 58 0.87 15.45 5.98
C PRO A 58 -0.51 15.69 5.37
N ASP A 59 -1.13 16.83 5.68
CA ASP A 59 -2.49 17.17 5.26
C ASP A 59 -2.61 17.49 3.75
N ASP A 60 -1.49 17.83 3.12
CA ASP A 60 -1.36 18.15 1.70
C ASP A 60 -1.04 16.94 0.82
N LEU A 61 -0.85 15.76 1.42
CA LEU A 61 -0.58 14.53 0.70
C LEU A 61 -1.89 13.93 0.18
N PHE A 62 -2.01 13.77 -1.15
CA PHE A 62 -3.17 13.09 -1.72
C PHE A 62 -3.01 11.58 -1.53
N ILE A 63 -3.87 10.99 -0.70
CA ILE A 63 -3.80 9.57 -0.31
C ILE A 63 -5.07 8.87 -0.74
N ASP A 64 -4.92 7.80 -1.54
CA ASP A 64 -6.05 7.00 -1.99
C ASP A 64 -6.55 6.04 -0.90
N ALA A 65 -5.64 5.54 -0.08
CA ALA A 65 -5.92 4.72 1.10
C ALA A 65 -4.69 4.66 2.01
N VAL A 66 -4.86 4.18 3.24
CA VAL A 66 -3.74 3.83 4.11
C VAL A 66 -3.76 2.34 4.41
N GLU A 67 -2.58 1.71 4.40
CA GLU A 67 -2.45 0.35 4.88
C GLU A 67 -2.11 0.34 6.37
N VAL A 68 -2.81 -0.49 7.15
CA VAL A 68 -2.56 -0.69 8.58
C VAL A 68 -2.31 -2.16 8.90
N ILE A 69 -1.45 -2.42 9.88
CA ILE A 69 -1.26 -3.76 10.44
C ILE A 69 -2.31 -4.02 11.53
N ARG A 70 -2.59 -3.03 12.36
CA ARG A 70 -3.52 -3.09 13.49
C ARG A 70 -4.70 -2.13 13.25
N SER A 71 -5.37 -1.71 14.33
CA SER A 71 -6.41 -0.70 14.27
C SER A 71 -5.84 0.66 14.68
N VAL A 72 -6.05 1.67 13.84
CA VAL A 72 -5.77 3.07 14.15
C VAL A 72 -7.10 3.80 14.19
N PRO A 73 -7.52 4.34 15.35
CA PRO A 73 -8.80 5.03 15.46
C PRO A 73 -8.76 6.37 14.72
N ASN A 74 -9.93 6.82 14.24
CA ASN A 74 -10.16 8.16 13.69
C ASN A 74 -9.34 8.50 12.42
N LEU A 75 -9.00 7.50 11.60
CA LEU A 75 -8.46 7.77 10.27
C LEU A 75 -9.56 8.32 9.36
N LEU A 76 -9.23 9.38 8.62
CA LEU A 76 -10.11 10.01 7.62
C LEU A 76 -9.98 9.37 6.22
N PHE A 77 -9.10 8.39 6.08
CA PHE A 77 -8.77 7.75 4.81
C PHE A 77 -9.40 6.35 4.73
N PRO A 78 -9.68 5.83 3.52
CA PRO A 78 -9.97 4.43 3.32
C PRO A 78 -8.85 3.56 3.92
N VAL A 79 -9.21 2.50 4.64
CA VAL A 79 -8.26 1.65 5.36
C VAL A 79 -8.19 0.28 4.71
N ILE A 80 -6.99 -0.12 4.30
CA ILE A 80 -6.72 -1.46 3.77
C ILE A 80 -5.73 -2.22 4.66
N ARG A 81 -5.64 -3.53 4.46
CA ARG A 81 -4.71 -4.43 5.16
C ARG A 81 -4.16 -5.45 4.19
N ASN A 82 -2.85 -5.57 4.12
CA ASN A 82 -2.20 -6.59 3.31
C ASN A 82 -1.26 -7.46 4.14
N SER A 83 -0.89 -8.61 3.60
CA SER A 83 -0.09 -9.60 4.32
C SER A 83 1.39 -9.24 4.42
N ASP A 84 1.92 -8.42 3.51
CA ASP A 84 3.35 -8.14 3.37
C ASP A 84 4.18 -9.45 3.40
N ALA A 85 3.75 -10.41 2.57
CA ALA A 85 4.20 -11.80 2.65
C ALA A 85 5.58 -11.96 2.01
N HIS A 86 6.55 -12.38 2.82
CA HIS A 86 7.92 -12.70 2.39
C HIS A 86 8.16 -14.21 2.23
N ILE A 87 7.20 -15.04 2.65
CA ILE A 87 7.16 -16.49 2.43
C ILE A 87 5.72 -16.92 2.07
N PRO A 88 5.52 -18.01 1.31
CA PRO A 88 4.20 -18.44 0.85
C PRO A 88 3.16 -18.63 1.96
N GLU A 89 3.57 -19.12 3.13
CA GLU A 89 2.70 -19.37 4.30
C GLU A 89 2.17 -18.08 4.94
N HIS A 90 2.68 -16.92 4.50
CA HIS A 90 2.24 -15.61 4.97
C HIS A 90 1.18 -14.97 4.06
N ILE A 91 0.97 -15.50 2.85
CA ILE A 91 -0.02 -14.97 1.90
C ILE A 91 -1.40 -14.95 2.54
N GLY A 92 -2.07 -13.80 2.50
CA GLY A 92 -3.44 -13.65 3.02
C GLY A 92 -3.57 -13.67 4.54
N ARG A 93 -2.48 -13.65 5.32
CA ARG A 93 -2.55 -13.52 6.80
C ARG A 93 -3.27 -12.25 7.26
N ARG A 94 -3.24 -11.22 6.42
CA ARG A 94 -4.11 -10.05 6.45
C ARG A 94 -4.51 -9.77 5.00
N TYR A 95 -5.75 -9.34 4.84
CA TYR A 95 -6.32 -9.01 3.53
C TYR A 95 -7.40 -7.96 3.72
N THR A 96 -7.79 -7.37 2.60
CA THR A 96 -8.95 -6.48 2.48
C THR A 96 -9.96 -7.15 1.58
N ASP A 97 -11.21 -7.20 2.01
CA ASP A 97 -12.33 -7.60 1.17
C ASP A 97 -12.91 -6.39 0.46
N TYR A 98 -13.25 -6.56 -0.81
CA TYR A 98 -13.81 -5.51 -1.66
C TYR A 98 -15.11 -5.98 -2.30
N MET A 99 -16.09 -5.09 -2.39
CA MET A 99 -17.25 -5.26 -3.26
C MET A 99 -16.95 -4.64 -4.62
N LEU A 100 -16.77 -5.48 -5.64
CA LEU A 100 -16.39 -5.11 -7.00
C LEU A 100 -17.33 -5.76 -8.03
N GLU A 101 -17.46 -5.17 -9.21
CA GLU A 101 -18.13 -5.81 -10.36
C GLU A 101 -17.23 -6.87 -11.00
N ASN A 102 -15.92 -6.62 -11.09
CA ASN A 102 -14.92 -7.54 -11.61
C ASN A 102 -13.52 -7.26 -11.02
N ALA A 103 -12.59 -8.21 -11.18
CA ALA A 103 -11.23 -8.09 -10.67
C ALA A 103 -10.34 -7.25 -11.61
N SER A 104 -10.48 -5.92 -11.54
CA SER A 104 -9.65 -4.98 -12.29
C SER A 104 -9.14 -3.83 -11.42
N PHE A 105 -8.12 -3.12 -11.93
CA PHE A 105 -7.53 -1.97 -11.24
C PHE A 105 -8.51 -0.80 -11.09
N ASP A 106 -9.32 -0.53 -12.13
CA ASP A 106 -10.35 0.52 -12.09
C ASP A 106 -11.38 0.27 -10.99
N GLU A 107 -11.81 -0.98 -10.86
CA GLU A 107 -12.72 -1.41 -9.79
C GLU A 107 -12.10 -1.25 -8.40
N LEU A 108 -10.81 -1.56 -8.24
CA LEU A 108 -10.10 -1.29 -6.98
C LEU A 108 -10.06 0.21 -6.67
N SER A 109 -9.75 1.07 -7.64
CA SER A 109 -9.74 2.53 -7.45
C SER A 109 -11.10 3.05 -7.02
N LYS A 110 -12.19 2.63 -7.68
CA LYS A 110 -13.56 2.97 -7.30
C LYS A 110 -13.92 2.50 -5.90
N ALA A 111 -13.48 1.30 -5.51
CA ALA A 111 -13.76 0.76 -4.18
C ALA A 111 -13.07 1.55 -3.05
N LEU A 112 -11.86 2.05 -3.27
CA LEU A 112 -11.20 2.93 -2.31
C LEU A 112 -11.94 4.27 -2.18
N LYS A 113 -12.47 4.79 -3.30
CA LYS A 113 -13.22 6.06 -3.33
C LYS A 113 -14.69 5.94 -2.88
N GLY A 114 -15.24 4.73 -2.81
CA GLY A 114 -16.65 4.50 -2.48
C GLY A 114 -17.60 4.86 -3.64
N GLU A 115 -17.15 4.76 -4.88
CA GLU A 115 -17.87 5.22 -6.08
C GLU A 115 -18.62 4.08 -6.78
N ASP A 116 -19.69 4.42 -7.51
CA ASP A 116 -20.46 3.48 -8.35
C ASP A 116 -20.90 2.18 -7.65
N GLY A 117 -21.13 2.24 -6.34
CA GLY A 117 -21.54 1.09 -5.52
C GLY A 117 -20.41 0.13 -5.14
N ARG A 118 -19.14 0.47 -5.43
CA ARG A 118 -17.95 -0.28 -4.99
C ARG A 118 -17.48 0.25 -3.64
N PHE A 119 -17.03 -0.64 -2.77
CA PHE A 119 -16.53 -0.25 -1.45
C PHE A 119 -15.63 -1.33 -0.84
N ILE A 120 -14.82 -0.90 0.12
CA ILE A 120 -14.11 -1.80 1.04
C ILE A 120 -15.12 -2.39 2.01
N ILE A 121 -15.18 -3.72 2.10
CA ILE A 121 -16.05 -4.41 3.05
C ILE A 121 -15.40 -4.30 4.45
N PRO A 122 -16.05 -3.67 5.43
CA PRO A 122 -15.49 -3.57 6.78
C PRO A 122 -15.37 -4.96 7.40
N LEU A 123 -14.24 -5.23 8.05
CA LEU A 123 -14.11 -6.43 8.88
C LEU A 123 -15.19 -6.38 9.97
N ALA A 124 -15.95 -7.47 10.12
CA ALA A 124 -16.90 -7.60 11.21
C ALA A 124 -16.17 -7.44 12.55
N SER A 125 -16.65 -6.50 13.36
CA SER A 125 -16.17 -6.22 14.73
C SER A 125 -16.43 -7.39 15.67
#